data_AF-A0A956AZ17-F1
#
_entry.id   AF-A0A956AZ17-F1
#
_cell.length_a   1.000
_cell.length_b   1.000
_cell.length_c   1.000
_cell.angle_alpha   90.00
_cell.angle_beta   90.00
_cell.angle_gamma   90.00
#
_symmetry.space_group_name_H-M   'P 1'
#
loop_
_entity.id
_entity.type
_entity.pdbx_description
1 polymer ?
#
loop_
_entity_poly.entity_id
_entity_poly.type
_entity_poly.pdbx_seq_one_letter_code
_entity_poly.pdbx_strand_id
1 'polypeptide(L)'
;KADTSAEAIILDLEFDAELLADSAFRPESAIEDQLLFTIGHLNGDNAVGRLDKVKLTDVQTSRTEAGRTKISYHAVLQVAWRKRQGVPETYAFTLPIDVGYQAQKDFAEAYGHTCVDWGAHDVDSGSMWYYFRPHSSRCRLDEAHITKTEAAVSVSPVNTTGKYPEYDKIWADDLLTVVAVFGKYEDGATTASDAGVSAYNTFVAAMRRELPNAQTSPEGLPNNPGVEHPEVSITAELPDGRYVIVNALLVDNVRTAGAEFNARYAELSRTADLILYNGHAGLGANIRALASKGDWQPGQYSIVFLNGCDTYAYVDAALFQAHAAVNPDDPKGTKYVDVVTNAMPAFFREMSDTTLAMVRGLLAYDSPRTYEQIFKDIDSSQIVLVSGEEDNTFTPGAPDEPVDVQPWAGVSLEGELARGAQQRHETAVVPAGTYTFEMTGTGDADLYVRVGLAPTATEYDCRPYKGGSVEACTVELPAPSTLHVMVEGYAAQSTFTLVGKAQ
;
A
#
# COMPACT_ATOMS: atom_id res chain seq x y z
N LYS A 1 8.60 3.10 -12.60
CA LYS A 1 8.14 2.29 -11.46
C LYS A 1 7.84 3.25 -10.31
N ALA A 2 6.81 3.01 -9.51
CA ALA A 2 6.22 3.93 -8.53
C ALA A 2 5.31 3.25 -7.48
N ASP A 3 4.93 1.98 -7.67
CA ASP A 3 3.97 1.31 -6.79
C ASP A 3 4.39 -0.14 -6.49
N THR A 4 4.53 -0.47 -5.20
CA THR A 4 4.87 -1.81 -4.69
C THR A 4 3.69 -2.43 -3.95
N SER A 5 3.40 -3.72 -4.19
CA SER A 5 2.41 -4.51 -3.42
C SER A 5 2.75 -5.99 -3.33
N ALA A 6 2.46 -6.60 -2.18
CA ALA A 6 2.56 -8.05 -1.99
C ALA A 6 1.46 -8.80 -2.77
N GLU A 7 0.22 -8.30 -2.76
CA GLU A 7 -0.97 -9.02 -3.25
C GLU A 7 -1.56 -8.45 -4.56
N ALA A 8 -1.15 -7.25 -4.99
CA ALA A 8 -1.63 -6.62 -6.23
C ALA A 8 -0.54 -6.44 -7.29
N ILE A 9 -0.97 -6.45 -8.56
CA ILE A 9 -0.21 -6.00 -9.73
C ILE A 9 -0.93 -4.78 -10.30
N ILE A 10 -0.18 -3.74 -10.67
CA ILE A 10 -0.75 -2.55 -11.30
C ILE A 10 -0.89 -2.79 -12.80
N LEU A 11 -2.08 -2.56 -13.35
CA LEU A 11 -2.42 -2.71 -14.75
C LEU A 11 -2.78 -1.35 -15.35
N ASP A 12 -2.54 -1.17 -16.63
CA ASP A 12 -3.09 -0.08 -17.42
C ASP A 12 -4.29 -0.63 -18.20
N LEU A 13 -5.48 -0.06 -17.98
CA LEU A 13 -6.70 -0.32 -18.73
C LEU A 13 -6.93 0.82 -19.72
N GLU A 14 -6.81 0.53 -21.00
CA GLU A 14 -6.89 1.49 -22.10
C GLU A 14 -8.19 1.32 -22.87
N PHE A 15 -9.01 2.37 -22.97
CA PHE A 15 -10.31 2.32 -23.63
C PHE A 15 -10.79 3.67 -24.18
N ASP A 16 -11.64 3.60 -25.20
CA ASP A 16 -12.42 4.73 -25.68
C ASP A 16 -13.82 4.71 -25.08
N ALA A 17 -14.35 5.87 -24.73
CA ALA A 17 -15.70 6.00 -24.19
C ALA A 17 -16.36 7.33 -24.56
N GLU A 18 -17.65 7.41 -24.28
CA GLU A 18 -18.43 8.62 -24.48
C GLU A 18 -19.46 8.83 -23.36
N LEU A 19 -19.85 10.09 -23.18
CA LEU A 19 -20.86 10.52 -22.21
C LEU A 19 -21.66 11.71 -22.70
N LEU A 20 -22.77 11.97 -22.02
CA LEU A 20 -23.63 13.13 -22.16
C LEU A 20 -23.56 14.00 -20.89
N ALA A 21 -23.36 15.29 -21.07
CA ALA A 21 -23.35 16.29 -19.99
C ALA A 21 -24.23 17.49 -20.34
N ASP A 22 -24.52 18.32 -19.34
CA ASP A 22 -25.30 19.56 -19.53
C ASP A 22 -24.46 20.68 -20.20
N SER A 23 -23.14 20.62 -20.06
CA SER A 23 -22.20 21.65 -20.54
C SER A 23 -20.88 21.07 -21.06
N ALA A 24 -20.17 21.85 -21.87
CA ALA A 24 -18.84 21.54 -22.40
C ALA A 24 -17.72 22.37 -21.73
N PHE A 25 -18.03 23.13 -20.67
CA PHE A 25 -17.08 24.10 -20.10
C PHE A 25 -15.84 23.45 -19.46
N ARG A 26 -15.98 22.24 -18.90
CA ARG A 26 -14.90 21.44 -18.31
C ARG A 26 -15.13 19.96 -18.64
N PRO A 27 -14.87 19.53 -19.88
CA PRO A 27 -15.20 18.17 -20.30
C PRO A 27 -14.47 17.12 -19.45
N GLU A 28 -13.26 17.39 -18.98
CA GLU A 28 -12.49 16.51 -18.10
C GLU A 28 -13.22 16.23 -16.78
N SER A 29 -13.85 17.25 -16.17
CA SER A 29 -14.62 17.06 -14.93
C SER A 29 -15.83 16.15 -15.15
N ALA A 30 -16.50 16.25 -16.29
CA ALA A 30 -17.61 15.37 -16.63
C ALA A 30 -17.13 13.93 -16.89
N ILE A 31 -15.95 13.78 -17.49
CA ILE A 31 -15.30 12.47 -17.68
C ILE A 31 -14.94 11.87 -16.31
N GLU A 32 -14.33 12.64 -15.42
CA GLU A 32 -14.03 12.21 -14.04
C GLU A 32 -15.30 11.73 -13.31
N ASP A 33 -16.43 12.46 -13.44
CA ASP A 33 -17.72 12.06 -12.86
C ASP A 33 -18.23 10.72 -13.41
N GLN A 34 -18.03 10.44 -14.70
CA GLN A 34 -18.36 9.13 -15.28
C GLN A 34 -17.41 8.05 -14.74
N LEU A 35 -16.11 8.35 -14.71
CA LEU A 35 -15.07 7.42 -14.30
C LEU A 35 -15.14 7.06 -12.81
N LEU A 36 -15.80 7.84 -11.95
CA LEU A 36 -16.12 7.43 -10.58
C LEU A 36 -16.81 6.07 -10.52
N PHE A 37 -17.68 5.75 -11.51
CA PHE A 37 -18.36 4.45 -11.56
C PHE A 37 -17.41 3.28 -11.83
N THR A 38 -16.19 3.52 -12.34
CA THR A 38 -15.17 2.47 -12.46
C THR A 38 -14.72 1.96 -11.09
N ILE A 39 -14.77 2.79 -10.04
CA ILE A 39 -14.38 2.38 -8.67
C ILE A 39 -15.29 1.25 -8.19
N GLY A 40 -16.62 1.45 -8.20
CA GLY A 40 -17.55 0.40 -7.81
C GLY A 40 -17.46 -0.82 -8.71
N HIS A 41 -17.29 -0.59 -10.02
CA HIS A 41 -17.18 -1.67 -11.00
C HIS A 41 -15.99 -2.58 -10.70
N LEU A 42 -14.79 -2.00 -10.54
CA LEU A 42 -13.55 -2.71 -10.23
C LEU A 42 -13.57 -3.32 -8.82
N ASN A 43 -14.17 -2.63 -7.84
CA ASN A 43 -14.33 -3.16 -6.48
C ASN A 43 -15.09 -4.49 -6.47
N GLY A 44 -16.08 -4.63 -7.37
CA GLY A 44 -16.81 -5.90 -7.56
C GLY A 44 -15.92 -7.06 -8.02
N ASP A 45 -14.77 -6.76 -8.62
CA ASP A 45 -13.79 -7.70 -9.13
C ASP A 45 -12.50 -7.74 -8.29
N ASN A 46 -12.50 -7.23 -7.06
CA ASN A 46 -11.31 -7.08 -6.18
C ASN A 46 -10.16 -6.30 -6.83
N ALA A 47 -10.49 -5.24 -7.55
CA ALA A 47 -9.55 -4.32 -8.15
C ALA A 47 -9.93 -2.87 -7.85
N VAL A 48 -8.98 -1.95 -7.95
CA VAL A 48 -9.22 -0.52 -7.69
C VAL A 48 -8.53 0.35 -8.71
N GLY A 49 -9.27 1.28 -9.29
CA GLY A 49 -8.78 2.27 -10.24
C GLY A 49 -8.20 3.52 -9.56
N ARG A 50 -7.13 4.07 -10.15
CA ARG A 50 -6.48 5.33 -9.74
C ARG A 50 -6.95 6.48 -10.62
N LEU A 51 -8.01 7.15 -10.18
CA LEU A 51 -8.56 8.28 -10.92
C LEU A 51 -7.64 9.51 -10.90
N ASP A 52 -6.86 9.73 -9.85
CA ASP A 52 -5.86 10.81 -9.80
C ASP A 52 -4.74 10.66 -10.85
N LYS A 53 -4.57 9.46 -11.40
CA LYS A 53 -3.55 9.13 -12.41
C LYS A 53 -4.12 8.86 -13.79
N VAL A 54 -5.43 9.01 -13.99
CA VAL A 54 -6.04 8.75 -15.30
C VAL A 54 -5.43 9.68 -16.36
N LYS A 55 -5.03 9.11 -17.49
CA LYS A 55 -4.55 9.88 -18.64
C LYS A 55 -5.69 9.99 -19.64
N LEU A 56 -6.15 11.21 -19.89
CA LEU A 56 -7.17 11.50 -20.87
C LEU A 56 -6.53 12.08 -22.13
N THR A 57 -6.86 11.50 -23.29
CA THR A 57 -6.49 12.01 -24.62
C THR A 57 -7.70 12.02 -25.53
N ASP A 58 -7.56 12.64 -26.70
CA ASP A 58 -8.59 12.68 -27.75
C ASP A 58 -9.98 13.12 -27.27
N VAL A 59 -10.00 14.05 -26.29
CA VAL A 59 -11.22 14.61 -25.74
C VAL A 59 -11.89 15.50 -26.79
N GLN A 60 -13.07 15.09 -27.25
CA GLN A 60 -13.86 15.80 -28.26
C GLN A 60 -15.25 16.10 -27.72
N THR A 61 -15.79 17.27 -28.08
CA THR A 61 -17.14 17.69 -27.68
C THR A 61 -18.00 18.00 -28.89
N SER A 62 -19.28 17.65 -28.81
CA SER A 62 -20.30 17.99 -29.81
C SER A 62 -21.64 18.26 -29.14
N ARG A 63 -22.57 18.93 -29.85
CA ARG A 63 -23.93 19.17 -29.35
C ARG A 63 -24.90 18.17 -29.97
N THR A 64 -25.76 17.58 -29.15
CA THR A 64 -26.85 16.72 -29.62
C THR A 64 -28.06 17.55 -30.04
N GLU A 65 -28.97 16.95 -30.81
CA GLU A 65 -30.24 17.60 -31.19
C GLU A 65 -31.10 17.97 -29.98
N ALA A 66 -30.97 17.22 -28.88
CA ALA A 66 -31.65 17.49 -27.61
C ALA A 66 -30.99 18.60 -26.77
N GLY A 67 -29.96 19.27 -27.29
CA GLY A 67 -29.25 20.37 -26.61
C GLY A 67 -28.20 19.92 -25.59
N ARG A 68 -28.04 18.62 -25.38
CA ARG A 68 -26.99 18.04 -24.51
C ARG A 68 -25.62 18.18 -25.16
N THR A 69 -24.56 18.14 -24.35
CA THR A 69 -23.19 18.01 -24.83
C THR A 69 -22.80 16.54 -24.84
N LYS A 70 -22.40 16.01 -25.99
CA LYS A 70 -21.74 14.71 -26.09
C LYS A 70 -20.23 14.91 -25.99
N ILE A 71 -19.58 14.14 -25.12
CA ILE A 71 -18.13 14.13 -24.93
C ILE A 71 -17.63 12.72 -25.25
N SER A 72 -16.64 12.60 -26.13
CA SER A 72 -15.91 11.34 -26.37
C SER A 72 -14.46 11.52 -25.95
N TYR A 73 -13.84 10.46 -25.45
CA TYR A 73 -12.50 10.50 -24.92
C TYR A 73 -11.81 9.14 -25.02
N HIS A 74 -10.49 9.18 -24.99
CA HIS A 74 -9.63 8.04 -24.76
C HIS A 74 -9.07 8.11 -23.34
N ALA A 75 -9.06 6.99 -22.61
CA ALA A 75 -8.57 6.92 -21.25
C ALA A 75 -7.60 5.76 -21.05
N VAL A 76 -6.52 6.03 -20.31
CA VAL A 76 -5.67 5.01 -19.69
C VAL A 76 -5.83 5.11 -18.18
N LEU A 77 -6.47 4.11 -17.59
CA LEU A 77 -6.74 4.01 -16.15
C LEU A 77 -5.77 3.01 -15.52
N GLN A 78 -5.02 3.46 -14.52
CA GLN A 78 -4.22 2.56 -13.69
C GLN A 78 -5.12 1.80 -12.71
N VAL A 79 -4.90 0.50 -12.56
CA VAL A 79 -5.72 -0.37 -11.73
C VAL A 79 -4.84 -1.28 -10.88
N ALA A 80 -4.98 -1.22 -9.55
CA ALA A 80 -4.44 -2.26 -8.68
C ALA A 80 -5.33 -3.50 -8.79
N TRP A 81 -4.78 -4.59 -9.33
CA TRP A 81 -5.49 -5.83 -9.59
C TRP A 81 -4.94 -6.96 -8.72
N ARG A 82 -5.81 -7.75 -8.08
CA ARG A 82 -5.35 -8.84 -7.20
C ARG A 82 -4.64 -9.95 -7.99
N LYS A 83 -3.38 -10.23 -7.65
CA LYS A 83 -2.53 -11.23 -8.35
C LYS A 83 -3.20 -12.60 -8.49
N ARG A 84 -3.91 -13.05 -7.45
CA ARG A 84 -4.54 -14.38 -7.38
C ARG A 84 -5.68 -14.59 -8.38
N GLN A 85 -6.24 -13.52 -8.95
CA GLN A 85 -7.30 -13.63 -9.96
C GLN A 85 -6.76 -13.88 -11.38
N GLY A 86 -5.45 -13.75 -11.58
CA GLY A 86 -4.85 -13.70 -12.91
C GLY A 86 -5.11 -12.36 -13.60
N VAL A 87 -4.25 -11.99 -14.55
CA VAL A 87 -4.40 -10.75 -15.32
C VAL A 87 -5.27 -11.04 -16.55
N PRO A 88 -6.43 -10.38 -16.73
CA PRO A 88 -7.24 -10.54 -17.93
C PRO A 88 -6.60 -9.85 -19.14
N GLU A 89 -6.94 -10.29 -20.37
CA GLU A 89 -6.50 -9.62 -21.60
C GLU A 89 -7.35 -8.36 -21.91
N THR A 90 -8.64 -8.42 -21.58
CA THR A 90 -9.58 -7.30 -21.72
C THR A 90 -10.46 -7.16 -20.48
N TYR A 91 -11.00 -5.97 -20.27
CA TYR A 91 -11.96 -5.69 -19.21
C TYR A 91 -13.14 -4.88 -19.73
N ALA A 92 -14.35 -5.41 -19.58
CA ALA A 92 -15.56 -4.72 -20.03
C ALA A 92 -16.06 -3.75 -18.95
N PHE A 93 -16.12 -2.46 -19.28
CA PHE A 93 -16.78 -1.45 -18.46
C PHE A 93 -18.21 -1.23 -18.93
N THR A 94 -19.14 -1.18 -17.97
CA THR A 94 -20.47 -0.61 -18.15
C THR A 94 -20.57 0.67 -17.32
N LEU A 95 -20.78 1.82 -17.96
CA LEU A 95 -20.79 3.14 -17.29
C LEU A 95 -22.10 3.89 -17.58
N PRO A 96 -22.58 4.78 -16.69
CA PRO A 96 -23.71 5.64 -17.01
C PRO A 96 -23.39 6.53 -18.22
N ILE A 97 -24.29 6.60 -19.21
CA ILE A 97 -24.05 7.44 -20.39
C ILE A 97 -24.24 8.93 -20.07
N ASP A 98 -25.10 9.27 -19.12
CA ASP A 98 -25.47 10.65 -18.81
C ASP A 98 -25.02 11.04 -17.39
N VAL A 99 -24.11 12.01 -17.32
CA VAL A 99 -23.54 12.55 -16.06
C VAL A 99 -24.13 13.90 -15.67
N GLY A 100 -25.22 14.33 -16.31
CA GLY A 100 -25.97 15.51 -15.91
C GLY A 100 -26.57 15.32 -14.51
N TYR A 101 -26.68 16.42 -13.76
CA TYR A 101 -27.07 16.37 -12.34
C TYR A 101 -28.40 15.62 -12.11
N GLN A 102 -29.41 15.90 -12.92
CA GLN A 102 -30.71 15.23 -12.79
C GLN A 102 -30.63 13.76 -13.25
N ALA A 103 -29.89 13.47 -14.33
CA ALA A 103 -29.77 12.12 -14.84
C ALA A 103 -29.07 11.18 -13.84
N GLN A 104 -28.05 11.66 -13.12
CA GLN A 104 -27.41 10.86 -12.07
C GLN A 104 -28.36 10.55 -10.90
N LYS A 105 -29.26 11.48 -10.54
CA LYS A 105 -30.32 11.21 -9.56
C LYS A 105 -31.28 10.15 -10.05
N ASP A 106 -31.77 10.31 -11.27
CA ASP A 106 -32.71 9.36 -11.87
C ASP A 106 -32.05 7.97 -12.01
N PHE A 107 -30.76 7.91 -12.33
CA PHE A 107 -29.97 6.67 -12.38
C PHE A 107 -29.86 6.00 -11.01
N ALA A 108 -29.57 6.77 -9.96
CA ALA A 108 -29.52 6.27 -8.60
C ALA A 108 -30.88 5.77 -8.08
N GLU A 109 -31.95 6.50 -8.35
CA GLU A 109 -33.31 6.08 -8.00
C GLU A 109 -33.71 4.79 -8.73
N ALA A 110 -33.35 4.65 -10.02
CA ALA A 110 -33.69 3.47 -10.82
C ALA A 110 -32.89 2.22 -10.43
N TYR A 111 -31.60 2.36 -10.11
CA TYR A 111 -30.66 1.25 -10.05
C TYR A 111 -29.94 1.08 -8.71
N GLY A 112 -30.04 2.05 -7.81
CA GLY A 112 -29.37 2.08 -6.51
C GLY A 112 -29.78 0.96 -5.55
N HIS A 113 -30.83 0.20 -5.87
CA HIS A 113 -31.23 -0.97 -5.09
C HIS A 113 -30.77 -2.30 -5.67
N THR A 114 -30.58 -2.42 -6.99
CA THR A 114 -30.38 -3.71 -7.69
C THR A 114 -29.02 -3.82 -8.37
N CYS A 115 -28.40 -2.71 -8.73
CA CYS A 115 -27.10 -2.65 -9.41
C CYS A 115 -25.98 -2.17 -8.50
N VAL A 116 -26.06 -2.50 -7.22
CA VAL A 116 -25.08 -2.07 -6.21
C VAL A 116 -24.50 -3.27 -5.45
N ASP A 117 -23.61 -3.02 -4.50
CA ASP A 117 -23.10 -4.01 -3.56
C ASP A 117 -24.22 -4.54 -2.64
N TRP A 118 -24.08 -5.76 -2.12
CA TRP A 118 -25.07 -6.34 -1.20
C TRP A 118 -25.13 -5.62 0.14
N GLY A 119 -24.01 -5.05 0.61
CA GLY A 119 -23.90 -4.29 1.86
C GLY A 119 -24.17 -2.80 1.69
N ALA A 120 -24.56 -2.35 0.50
CA ALA A 120 -24.83 -0.94 0.24
C ALA A 120 -26.04 -0.46 1.06
N HIS A 121 -25.89 0.70 1.70
CA HIS A 121 -26.92 1.38 2.49
C HIS A 121 -26.89 2.86 2.14
N ASP A 122 -28.03 3.55 2.27
CA ASP A 122 -28.17 4.99 1.99
C ASP A 122 -27.61 5.40 0.61
N VAL A 123 -27.90 4.59 -0.41
CA VAL A 123 -27.44 4.83 -1.79
C VAL A 123 -28.22 5.99 -2.41
N ASP A 124 -27.48 7.03 -2.82
CA ASP A 124 -27.98 8.16 -3.58
C ASP A 124 -27.04 8.51 -4.74
N SER A 125 -27.32 9.58 -5.48
CA SER A 125 -26.45 10.01 -6.60
C SER A 125 -25.02 10.33 -6.18
N GLY A 126 -24.79 10.70 -4.92
CA GLY A 126 -23.47 11.02 -4.39
C GLY A 126 -22.67 9.79 -3.92
N SER A 127 -23.32 8.66 -3.67
CA SER A 127 -22.67 7.43 -3.16
C SER A 127 -22.78 6.23 -4.09
N MET A 128 -23.69 6.23 -5.07
CA MET A 128 -23.96 5.06 -5.91
C MET A 128 -22.74 4.57 -6.69
N TRP A 129 -21.92 5.47 -7.25
CA TRP A 129 -20.76 5.12 -8.05
C TRP A 129 -19.79 4.18 -7.30
N TYR A 130 -19.67 4.33 -5.98
CA TYR A 130 -18.84 3.49 -5.12
C TYR A 130 -19.41 2.08 -4.95
N TYR A 131 -20.72 2.01 -4.76
CA TYR A 131 -21.41 0.75 -4.57
C TYR A 131 -21.76 0.07 -5.89
N PHE A 132 -21.57 0.70 -7.04
CA PHE A 132 -22.05 0.19 -8.32
C PHE A 132 -21.48 -1.19 -8.64
N ARG A 133 -22.34 -2.15 -9.02
CA ARG A 133 -22.01 -3.54 -9.39
C ARG A 133 -22.79 -3.95 -10.65
N PRO A 134 -22.40 -3.48 -11.84
CA PRO A 134 -23.16 -3.73 -13.07
C PRO A 134 -23.15 -5.21 -13.48
N HIS A 135 -22.11 -5.96 -13.13
CA HIS A 135 -22.01 -7.41 -13.37
C HIS A 135 -22.81 -8.25 -12.38
N SER A 136 -23.44 -7.64 -11.37
CA SER A 136 -24.26 -8.37 -10.42
C SER A 136 -25.42 -9.08 -11.13
N SER A 137 -25.68 -10.34 -10.78
CA SER A 137 -26.75 -11.14 -11.40
C SER A 137 -28.15 -10.54 -11.20
N ARG A 138 -28.33 -9.67 -10.21
CA ARG A 138 -29.54 -8.89 -9.93
C ARG A 138 -29.64 -7.56 -10.69
N CYS A 139 -28.54 -7.10 -11.28
CA CYS A 139 -28.51 -5.82 -11.99
C CYS A 139 -29.14 -5.95 -13.37
N ARG A 140 -30.06 -5.04 -13.70
CA ARG A 140 -30.71 -4.93 -15.01
C ARG A 140 -30.72 -3.46 -15.39
N LEU A 141 -29.74 -3.06 -16.19
CA LEU A 141 -29.60 -1.69 -16.69
C LEU A 141 -30.33 -1.58 -18.03
N ASP A 142 -31.04 -0.47 -18.23
CA ASP A 142 -31.53 -0.09 -19.55
C ASP A 142 -30.35 0.36 -20.42
N GLU A 143 -30.23 -0.20 -21.63
CA GLU A 143 -29.18 0.14 -22.58
C GLU A 143 -29.18 1.64 -22.96
N ALA A 144 -30.32 2.31 -22.85
CA ALA A 144 -30.41 3.75 -23.08
C ALA A 144 -29.74 4.59 -21.98
N HIS A 145 -29.51 4.03 -20.79
CA HIS A 145 -28.93 4.74 -19.64
C HIS A 145 -27.42 4.48 -19.47
N ILE A 146 -26.83 3.65 -20.32
CA ILE A 146 -25.44 3.19 -20.17
C ILE A 146 -24.66 3.29 -21.48
N THR A 147 -23.34 3.30 -21.34
CA THR A 147 -22.39 2.98 -22.39
C THR A 147 -21.59 1.75 -21.97
N LYS A 148 -21.20 0.94 -22.95
CA LYS A 148 -20.33 -0.22 -22.74
C LYS A 148 -19.07 -0.03 -23.56
N THR A 149 -17.94 -0.29 -22.94
CA THR A 149 -16.63 -0.23 -23.60
C THR A 149 -15.77 -1.39 -23.14
N GLU A 150 -14.85 -1.82 -24.01
CA GLU A 150 -13.89 -2.88 -23.72
C GLU A 150 -12.51 -2.25 -23.61
N ALA A 151 -11.91 -2.37 -22.42
CA ALA A 151 -10.55 -1.91 -22.17
C ALA A 151 -9.54 -2.99 -22.53
N ALA A 152 -8.51 -2.61 -23.27
CA ALA A 152 -7.31 -3.42 -23.41
C ALA A 152 -6.52 -3.38 -22.10
N VAL A 153 -6.06 -4.54 -21.62
CA VAL A 153 -5.34 -4.66 -20.34
C VAL A 153 -3.87 -4.94 -20.60
N SER A 154 -3.00 -4.18 -19.96
CA SER A 154 -1.56 -4.42 -19.98
C SER A 154 -0.94 -4.25 -18.59
N VAL A 155 0.21 -4.88 -18.34
CA VAL A 155 0.94 -4.66 -17.08
C VAL A 155 1.54 -3.26 -17.10
N SER A 156 1.22 -2.46 -16.09
CA SER A 156 1.69 -1.07 -16.02
C SER A 156 3.20 -1.04 -15.74
N PRO A 157 3.97 -0.13 -16.37
CA PRO A 157 5.40 0.05 -16.08
C PRO A 157 5.67 0.68 -14.71
N VAL A 158 4.62 1.01 -13.94
CA VAL A 158 4.75 1.56 -12.59
C VAL A 158 5.02 0.50 -11.53
N ASN A 159 4.82 -0.79 -11.78
CA ASN A 159 5.13 -1.82 -10.79
C ASN A 159 6.61 -1.78 -10.37
N THR A 160 6.84 -1.64 -9.08
CA THR A 160 8.13 -1.82 -8.38
C THR A 160 8.09 -3.11 -7.56
N THR A 161 9.28 -3.59 -7.20
CA THR A 161 9.51 -4.83 -6.47
C THR A 161 10.77 -4.68 -5.62
N GLY A 162 10.80 -5.33 -4.46
CA GLY A 162 11.99 -5.44 -3.61
C GLY A 162 12.46 -4.12 -3.00
N LYS A 163 11.57 -3.13 -2.88
CA LYS A 163 11.87 -1.82 -2.30
C LYS A 163 11.76 -1.85 -0.79
N TYR A 164 12.73 -1.24 -0.12
CA TYR A 164 12.74 -1.06 1.33
C TYR A 164 12.24 0.34 1.69
N PRO A 165 11.63 0.52 2.87
CA PRO A 165 11.70 1.80 3.57
C PRO A 165 13.15 2.30 3.68
N GLU A 166 13.38 3.61 3.71
CA GLU A 166 14.70 4.20 3.98
C GLU A 166 15.08 4.03 5.47
N TYR A 167 15.42 2.81 5.90
CA TYR A 167 15.76 2.50 7.30
C TYR A 167 16.93 3.34 7.83
N ASP A 168 17.88 3.69 6.96
CA ASP A 168 19.00 4.58 7.26
C ASP A 168 18.53 5.99 7.67
N LYS A 169 17.45 6.48 7.04
CA LYS A 169 16.84 7.78 7.38
C LYS A 169 15.95 7.68 8.61
N ILE A 170 15.16 6.61 8.72
CA ILE A 170 14.26 6.36 9.87
C ILE A 170 15.05 6.23 11.18
N TRP A 171 16.23 5.59 11.13
CA TRP A 171 17.05 5.34 12.32
C TRP A 171 18.28 6.26 12.41
N ALA A 172 18.30 7.36 11.65
CA ALA A 172 19.44 8.28 11.56
C ALA A 172 19.80 8.94 12.91
N ASP A 173 18.81 9.11 13.77
CA ASP A 173 18.93 9.72 15.11
C ASP A 173 18.77 8.70 16.25
N ASP A 174 18.88 7.40 15.93
CA ASP A 174 18.67 6.28 16.86
C ASP A 174 17.27 6.27 17.51
N LEU A 175 16.27 6.93 16.90
CA LEU A 175 14.92 7.05 17.41
C LEU A 175 13.87 6.76 16.33
N LEU A 176 12.99 5.78 16.58
CA LEU A 176 11.78 5.59 15.79
C LEU A 176 10.59 6.30 16.45
N THR A 177 10.02 7.30 15.76
CA THR A 177 8.84 8.04 16.19
C THR A 177 7.61 7.66 15.36
N VAL A 178 6.61 7.08 16.02
CA VAL A 178 5.34 6.65 15.42
C VAL A 178 4.18 7.53 15.90
N VAL A 179 3.33 7.96 14.97
CA VAL A 179 2.08 8.68 15.25
C VAL A 179 0.92 7.85 14.70
N ALA A 180 0.18 7.17 15.57
CA ALA A 180 -0.95 6.33 15.20
C ALA A 180 -2.27 7.02 15.57
N VAL A 181 -2.96 7.57 14.59
CA VAL A 181 -4.27 8.24 14.74
C VAL A 181 -5.38 7.23 14.49
N PHE A 182 -6.32 7.13 15.42
CA PHE A 182 -7.53 6.31 15.33
C PHE A 182 -8.75 7.23 15.27
N GLY A 183 -9.47 7.19 14.16
CA GLY A 183 -10.81 7.77 14.01
C GLY A 183 -11.84 6.85 14.66
N LYS A 184 -12.86 7.42 15.29
CA LYS A 184 -14.02 6.64 15.77
C LYS A 184 -14.87 6.17 14.59
N TYR A 185 -15.62 5.09 14.80
CA TYR A 185 -16.58 4.64 13.80
C TYR A 185 -17.81 5.57 13.77
N GLU A 186 -18.31 5.95 14.95
CA GLU A 186 -19.35 6.95 15.14
C GLU A 186 -18.79 8.19 15.86
N ASP A 187 -18.97 9.37 15.25
CA ASP A 187 -18.62 10.65 15.88
C ASP A 187 -19.34 10.79 17.24
N GLY A 188 -18.61 11.20 18.27
CA GLY A 188 -19.15 11.36 19.61
C GLY A 188 -19.30 10.07 20.40
N ALA A 189 -18.89 8.91 19.85
CA ALA A 189 -18.86 7.67 20.61
C ALA A 189 -17.95 7.79 21.86
N THR A 190 -18.39 7.19 22.96
CA THR A 190 -17.76 7.30 24.29
C THR A 190 -17.31 5.98 24.88
N THR A 191 -17.55 4.84 24.21
CA THR A 191 -17.26 3.51 24.76
C THR A 191 -16.58 2.60 23.76
N ALA A 192 -15.99 1.51 24.24
CA ALA A 192 -15.32 0.50 23.42
C ALA A 192 -16.27 -0.38 22.57
N SER A 193 -17.59 -0.14 22.60
CA SER A 193 -18.49 -0.74 21.61
C SER A 193 -18.26 -0.15 20.20
N ASP A 194 -17.74 1.07 20.12
CA ASP A 194 -17.30 1.69 18.88
C ASP A 194 -16.06 0.98 18.34
N ALA A 195 -16.07 0.67 17.05
CA ALA A 195 -15.01 -0.12 16.43
C ALA A 195 -13.66 0.62 16.40
N GLY A 196 -13.66 1.96 16.25
CA GLY A 196 -12.46 2.78 16.30
C GLY A 196 -11.86 2.89 17.70
N VAL A 197 -12.70 3.11 18.71
CA VAL A 197 -12.27 3.09 20.13
C VAL A 197 -11.70 1.72 20.51
N SER A 198 -12.34 0.63 20.04
CA SER A 198 -11.85 -0.73 20.26
C SER A 198 -10.49 -0.99 19.59
N ALA A 199 -10.33 -0.57 18.33
CA ALA A 199 -9.07 -0.69 17.60
C ALA A 199 -7.93 0.08 18.29
N TYR A 200 -8.21 1.31 18.75
CA TYR A 200 -7.28 2.13 19.54
C TYR A 200 -6.81 1.40 20.81
N ASN A 201 -7.75 0.89 21.61
CA ASN A 201 -7.42 0.13 22.83
C ASN A 201 -6.57 -1.11 22.52
N THR A 202 -6.93 -1.83 21.46
CA THR A 202 -6.24 -3.05 21.03
C THR A 202 -4.80 -2.75 20.62
N PHE A 203 -4.59 -1.67 19.85
CA PHE A 203 -3.27 -1.22 19.44
C PHE A 203 -2.40 -0.80 20.64
N VAL A 204 -2.92 0.04 21.54
CA VAL A 204 -2.18 0.47 22.75
C VAL A 204 -1.80 -0.75 23.60
N ALA A 205 -2.72 -1.70 23.81
CA ALA A 205 -2.43 -2.92 24.54
C ALA A 205 -1.40 -3.81 23.83
N ALA A 206 -1.42 -3.88 22.50
CA ALA A 206 -0.45 -4.62 21.72
C ALA A 206 0.95 -4.00 21.80
N MET A 207 1.07 -2.68 21.64
CA MET A 207 2.35 -1.97 21.75
C MET A 207 2.99 -2.11 23.13
N ARG A 208 2.20 -2.08 24.21
CA ARG A 208 2.69 -2.35 25.56
C ARG A 208 3.21 -3.78 25.75
N ARG A 209 2.71 -4.75 24.98
CA ARG A 209 3.23 -6.13 24.98
C ARG A 209 4.49 -6.25 24.13
N GLU A 210 4.52 -5.56 23.00
CA GLU A 210 5.68 -5.53 22.09
C GLU A 210 6.89 -4.86 22.76
N LEU A 211 6.64 -3.84 23.58
CA LEU A 211 7.64 -3.06 24.30
C LEU A 211 7.44 -3.21 25.83
N PRO A 212 7.79 -4.36 26.44
CA PRO A 212 7.43 -4.67 27.82
C PRO A 212 8.10 -3.77 28.87
N ASN A 213 9.20 -3.10 28.52
CA ASN A 213 9.90 -2.15 29.40
C ASN A 213 9.51 -0.69 29.14
N ALA A 214 8.49 -0.44 28.32
CA ALA A 214 8.11 0.91 27.95
C ALA A 214 7.48 1.68 29.11
N GLN A 215 7.79 2.97 29.16
CA GLN A 215 7.07 3.95 29.97
C GLN A 215 5.88 4.47 29.19
N THR A 216 4.78 4.77 29.88
CA THR A 216 3.60 5.37 29.25
C THR A 216 3.31 6.75 29.80
N SER A 217 2.84 7.64 28.95
CA SER A 217 2.22 8.91 29.33
C SER A 217 0.77 8.92 28.85
N PRO A 218 -0.22 9.05 29.74
CA PRO A 218 -0.09 9.12 31.20
C PRO A 218 0.42 7.80 31.82
N GLU A 219 0.96 7.87 33.03
CA GLU A 219 1.33 6.68 33.81
C GLU A 219 0.09 5.92 34.30
N GLY A 220 0.22 4.62 34.57
CA GLY A 220 -0.85 3.83 35.19
C GLY A 220 -2.07 3.58 34.31
N LEU A 221 -1.89 3.54 32.99
CA LEU A 221 -2.97 3.36 32.02
C LEU A 221 -3.83 2.11 32.29
N PRO A 222 -5.17 2.23 32.24
CA PRO A 222 -6.04 1.07 32.30
C PRO A 222 -5.85 0.18 31.06
N ASN A 223 -6.40 -1.05 31.11
CA ASN A 223 -6.31 -1.98 29.98
C ASN A 223 -6.98 -1.44 28.71
N ASN A 224 -8.04 -0.63 28.87
CA ASN A 224 -8.77 0.02 27.79
C ASN A 224 -8.82 1.54 28.06
N PRO A 225 -7.80 2.31 27.63
CA PRO A 225 -7.73 3.75 27.88
C PRO A 225 -8.93 4.52 27.30
N GLY A 226 -9.34 4.19 26.08
CA GLY A 226 -10.52 4.73 25.42
C GLY A 226 -10.56 6.25 25.37
N VAL A 227 -11.76 6.83 25.41
CA VAL A 227 -11.97 8.28 25.28
C VAL A 227 -11.53 9.09 26.50
N GLU A 228 -11.33 8.46 27.66
CA GLU A 228 -10.83 9.11 28.88
C GLU A 228 -9.32 9.41 28.78
N HIS A 229 -8.62 8.67 27.91
CA HIS A 229 -7.21 8.87 27.59
C HIS A 229 -7.06 8.86 26.06
N PRO A 230 -7.51 9.93 25.36
CA PRO A 230 -7.51 9.97 23.91
C PRO A 230 -6.11 10.13 23.32
N GLU A 231 -5.10 10.36 24.15
CA GLU A 231 -3.70 10.35 23.78
C GLU A 231 -2.92 9.44 24.73
N VAL A 232 -2.12 8.55 24.16
CA VAL A 232 -1.19 7.69 24.88
C VAL A 232 0.17 7.72 24.18
N SER A 233 1.20 8.14 24.88
CA SER A 233 2.59 7.99 24.44
C SER A 233 3.21 6.77 25.11
N ILE A 234 3.94 5.95 24.35
CA ILE A 234 4.67 4.77 24.80
C ILE A 234 6.13 4.96 24.40
N THR A 235 7.04 5.00 25.36
CA THR A 235 8.47 5.21 25.11
C THR A 235 9.28 4.04 25.63
N ALA A 236 10.13 3.46 24.79
CA ALA A 236 10.99 2.33 25.15
C ALA A 236 12.43 2.55 24.67
N GLU A 237 13.38 2.13 25.48
CA GLU A 237 14.78 1.92 25.08
C GLU A 237 14.94 0.46 24.62
N LEU A 238 15.55 0.28 23.46
CA LEU A 238 15.84 -1.01 22.85
C LEU A 238 17.17 -1.57 23.38
N PRO A 239 17.43 -2.89 23.23
CA PRO A 239 18.62 -3.52 23.81
C PRO A 239 19.98 -2.96 23.33
N ASP A 240 20.01 -2.33 22.16
CA ASP A 240 21.19 -1.71 21.55
C ASP A 240 21.36 -0.22 21.88
N GLY A 241 20.44 0.36 22.67
CA GLY A 241 20.45 1.77 23.07
C GLY A 241 19.61 2.69 22.21
N ARG A 242 18.97 2.18 21.14
CA ARG A 242 18.00 2.95 20.34
C ARG A 242 16.71 3.19 21.10
N TYR A 243 15.92 4.16 20.66
CA TYR A 243 14.64 4.51 21.28
C TYR A 243 13.47 4.32 20.32
N VAL A 244 12.31 4.05 20.89
CA VAL A 244 11.02 4.04 20.18
C VAL A 244 10.04 4.89 20.95
N ILE A 245 9.36 5.81 20.26
CA ILE A 245 8.26 6.60 20.80
C ILE A 245 7.02 6.36 19.94
N VAL A 246 5.96 5.82 20.53
CA VAL A 246 4.67 5.64 19.87
C VAL A 246 3.62 6.54 20.49
N ASN A 247 3.11 7.50 19.72
CA ASN A 247 2.01 8.37 20.10
C ASN A 247 0.72 7.88 19.45
N ALA A 248 -0.18 7.30 20.25
CA ALA A 248 -1.50 6.88 19.82
C ALA A 248 -2.53 7.96 20.14
N LEU A 249 -3.22 8.46 19.11
CA LEU A 249 -4.27 9.49 19.22
C LEU A 249 -5.64 8.89 18.87
N LEU A 250 -6.67 9.26 19.62
CA LEU A 250 -8.07 8.91 19.37
C LEU A 250 -8.86 10.19 19.10
N VAL A 251 -9.53 10.25 17.95
CA VAL A 251 -10.29 11.41 17.48
C VAL A 251 -11.61 10.96 16.87
N ASP A 252 -12.65 11.79 16.90
CA ASP A 252 -13.89 11.48 16.16
C ASP A 252 -13.56 11.32 14.66
N ASN A 253 -13.01 12.39 14.07
CA ASN A 253 -12.57 12.41 12.68
C ASN A 253 -11.52 13.51 12.46
N VAL A 254 -10.48 13.20 11.69
CA VAL A 254 -9.35 14.13 11.42
C VAL A 254 -9.77 15.37 10.63
N ARG A 255 -10.79 15.28 9.77
CA ARG A 255 -11.25 16.42 8.96
C ARG A 255 -11.92 17.50 9.82
N THR A 256 -12.74 17.12 10.79
CA THR A 256 -13.49 18.04 11.68
C THR A 256 -12.82 18.23 13.03
N ALA A 257 -11.64 17.66 13.24
CA ALA A 257 -10.88 17.78 14.47
C ALA A 257 -10.59 19.25 14.84
N GLY A 258 -10.75 19.54 16.14
CA GLY A 258 -10.57 20.88 16.71
C GLY A 258 -9.11 21.35 16.73
N ALA A 259 -8.92 22.60 17.18
CA ALA A 259 -7.60 23.23 17.20
C ALA A 259 -6.56 22.48 18.06
N GLU A 260 -6.99 21.83 19.13
CA GLU A 260 -6.12 21.05 20.02
C GLU A 260 -5.50 19.85 19.29
N PHE A 261 -6.31 19.02 18.64
CA PHE A 261 -5.82 17.92 17.81
C PHE A 261 -4.91 18.44 16.69
N ASN A 262 -5.29 19.54 16.03
CA ASN A 262 -4.51 20.07 14.92
C ASN A 262 -3.11 20.53 15.37
N ALA A 263 -3.03 21.23 16.51
CA ALA A 263 -1.77 21.65 17.09
C ALA A 263 -0.92 20.45 17.53
N ARG A 264 -1.55 19.44 18.14
CA ARG A 264 -0.85 18.24 18.60
C ARG A 264 -0.35 17.39 17.44
N TYR A 265 -1.16 17.18 16.40
CA TYR A 265 -0.76 16.46 15.20
C TYR A 265 0.36 17.19 14.46
N ALA A 266 0.26 18.53 14.33
CA ALA A 266 1.34 19.34 13.78
C ALA A 266 2.66 19.10 14.53
N GLU A 267 2.65 19.24 15.87
CA GLU A 267 3.83 19.00 16.71
C GLU A 267 4.43 17.61 16.49
N LEU A 268 3.60 16.56 16.58
CA LEU A 268 4.04 15.17 16.45
C LEU A 268 4.53 14.84 15.04
N SER A 269 3.94 15.42 14.00
CA SER A 269 4.33 15.16 12.61
C SER A 269 5.70 15.73 12.24
N ARG A 270 6.26 16.67 13.01
CA ARG A 270 7.57 17.30 12.72
C ARG A 270 8.75 16.31 12.76
N THR A 271 8.60 15.25 13.54
CA THR A 271 9.67 14.26 13.80
C THR A 271 9.17 12.84 13.61
N ALA A 272 8.00 12.65 13.01
CA ALA A 272 7.44 11.32 12.80
C ALA A 272 8.11 10.63 11.62
N ASP A 273 8.54 9.39 11.83
CA ASP A 273 9.04 8.50 10.79
C ASP A 273 7.90 7.65 10.20
N LEU A 274 6.89 7.37 11.03
CA LEU A 274 5.69 6.62 10.63
C LEU A 274 4.43 7.30 11.16
N ILE A 275 3.55 7.71 10.26
CA ILE A 275 2.24 8.26 10.56
C ILE A 275 1.18 7.29 10.04
N LEU A 276 0.30 6.79 10.91
CA LEU A 276 -0.79 5.91 10.53
C LEU A 276 -2.12 6.58 10.85
N TYR A 277 -3.03 6.62 9.88
CA TYR A 277 -4.42 6.98 10.10
C TYR A 277 -5.31 5.76 9.94
N ASN A 278 -5.99 5.37 11.02
CA ASN A 278 -6.89 4.23 11.11
C ASN A 278 -8.32 4.73 11.24
N GLY A 279 -9.16 4.55 10.22
CA GLY A 279 -10.56 4.93 10.32
C GLY A 279 -11.27 4.97 8.97
N HIS A 280 -12.38 5.72 8.93
CA HIS A 280 -13.12 5.94 7.68
C HIS A 280 -12.21 6.56 6.62
N ALA A 281 -12.29 6.07 5.38
CA ALA A 281 -11.45 6.54 4.29
C ALA A 281 -11.66 8.01 3.95
N GLY A 282 -12.88 8.51 4.13
CA GLY A 282 -13.22 9.92 3.94
C GLY A 282 -13.03 10.42 2.50
N LEU A 283 -12.99 9.52 1.51
CA LEU A 283 -12.89 9.85 0.08
C LEU A 283 -11.76 10.87 -0.22
N GLY A 284 -10.59 10.61 0.36
CA GLY A 284 -9.39 11.46 0.23
C GLY A 284 -9.40 12.72 1.10
N ALA A 285 -10.53 13.12 1.68
CA ALA A 285 -10.61 14.33 2.52
C ALA A 285 -9.76 14.21 3.79
N ASN A 286 -9.62 12.99 4.31
CA ASN A 286 -8.78 12.72 5.48
C ASN A 286 -7.28 12.84 5.14
N ILE A 287 -6.89 12.40 3.94
CA ILE A 287 -5.52 12.54 3.43
C ILE A 287 -5.16 14.02 3.30
N ARG A 288 -6.03 14.82 2.66
CA ARG A 288 -5.87 16.27 2.56
C ARG A 288 -5.85 16.97 3.92
N ALA A 289 -6.67 16.51 4.86
CA ALA A 289 -6.69 17.04 6.22
C ALA A 289 -5.35 16.78 6.94
N LEU A 290 -4.81 15.56 6.87
CA LEU A 290 -3.53 15.21 7.46
C LEU A 290 -2.39 15.99 6.78
N ALA A 291 -2.34 16.01 5.45
CA ALA A 291 -1.35 16.77 4.67
C ALA A 291 -1.33 18.26 5.05
N SER A 292 -2.50 18.88 5.23
CA SER A 292 -2.59 20.31 5.56
C SER A 292 -2.37 20.65 7.03
N LYS A 293 -2.62 19.70 7.95
CA LYS A 293 -2.44 19.90 9.40
C LYS A 293 -1.03 19.53 9.86
N GLY A 294 -0.31 18.71 9.10
CA GLY A 294 1.07 18.34 9.40
C GLY A 294 2.02 19.52 9.29
N ASP A 295 3.10 19.48 10.08
CA ASP A 295 4.17 20.46 10.09
C ASP A 295 5.45 19.78 9.58
N TRP A 296 5.50 19.63 8.25
CA TRP A 296 6.54 18.89 7.54
C TRP A 296 7.87 19.64 7.56
N GLN A 297 8.96 18.94 7.86
CA GLN A 297 10.30 19.55 7.92
C GLN A 297 11.13 19.23 6.66
N PRO A 298 12.04 20.13 6.23
CA PRO A 298 12.99 19.83 5.17
C PRO A 298 13.85 18.60 5.49
N GLY A 299 13.99 17.68 4.54
CA GLY A 299 14.77 16.46 4.67
C GLY A 299 14.13 15.36 5.52
N GLN A 300 12.97 15.61 6.13
CA GLN A 300 12.26 14.61 6.94
C GLN A 300 11.72 13.51 6.04
N TYR A 301 12.24 12.29 6.21
CA TYR A 301 11.64 11.10 5.62
C TYR A 301 10.50 10.59 6.50
N SER A 302 9.34 10.30 5.92
CA SER A 302 8.21 9.73 6.67
C SER A 302 7.41 8.74 5.83
N ILE A 303 6.88 7.71 6.47
CA ILE A 303 5.92 6.80 5.86
C ILE A 303 4.53 7.19 6.37
N VAL A 304 3.60 7.47 5.47
CA VAL A 304 2.21 7.82 5.83
C VAL A 304 1.27 6.72 5.36
N PHE A 305 0.67 5.99 6.30
CA PHE A 305 -0.30 4.93 6.00
C PHE A 305 -1.74 5.39 6.25
N LEU A 306 -2.51 5.43 5.17
CA LEU A 306 -3.93 5.74 5.17
C LEU A 306 -4.72 4.43 5.27
N ASN A 307 -4.82 3.91 6.48
CA ASN A 307 -5.45 2.64 6.80
C ASN A 307 -6.98 2.76 6.92
N GLY A 308 -7.65 2.96 5.78
CA GLY A 308 -9.11 3.01 5.66
C GLY A 308 -9.61 2.26 4.42
N CYS A 309 -10.93 2.20 4.24
CA CYS A 309 -11.53 1.49 3.09
C CYS A 309 -11.13 2.13 1.74
N ASP A 310 -10.50 1.35 0.86
CA ASP A 310 -10.31 1.76 -0.55
C ASP A 310 -9.57 3.11 -0.69
N THR A 311 -8.62 3.40 0.20
CA THR A 311 -7.90 4.68 0.20
C THR A 311 -7.05 4.88 -1.05
N TYR A 312 -6.69 3.80 -1.76
CA TYR A 312 -5.97 3.88 -3.03
C TYR A 312 -6.79 4.57 -4.13
N ALA A 313 -8.12 4.40 -4.16
CA ALA A 313 -8.97 5.08 -5.14
C ALA A 313 -9.00 6.61 -4.97
N TYR A 314 -8.71 7.10 -3.76
CA TYR A 314 -8.89 8.50 -3.37
C TYR A 314 -7.61 9.20 -2.94
N VAL A 315 -6.46 8.53 -3.03
CA VAL A 315 -5.18 9.18 -2.78
C VAL A 315 -4.97 10.23 -3.85
N ASP A 316 -4.65 11.45 -3.42
CA ASP A 316 -4.31 12.55 -4.29
C ASP A 316 -2.89 13.02 -4.00
N ALA A 317 -2.45 14.06 -4.71
CA ALA A 317 -1.11 14.59 -4.57
C ALA A 317 -0.87 15.38 -3.27
N ALA A 318 -1.83 15.50 -2.33
CA ALA A 318 -1.73 16.44 -1.23
C ALA A 318 -0.53 16.19 -0.30
N LEU A 319 -0.23 14.92 0.03
CA LEU A 319 0.94 14.59 0.85
C LEU A 319 2.25 14.89 0.10
N PHE A 320 2.36 14.43 -1.15
CA PHE A 320 3.53 14.72 -1.99
C PHE A 320 3.73 16.23 -2.18
N GLN A 321 2.67 16.99 -2.43
CA GLN A 321 2.74 18.45 -2.56
C GLN A 321 3.16 19.14 -1.25
N ALA A 322 2.69 18.65 -0.10
CA ALA A 322 3.07 19.18 1.19
C ALA A 322 4.57 18.96 1.48
N HIS A 323 5.10 17.79 1.15
CA HIS A 323 6.53 17.50 1.26
C HIS A 323 7.38 18.24 0.22
N ALA A 324 6.94 18.34 -1.03
CA ALA A 324 7.63 19.11 -2.07
C ALA A 324 7.73 20.61 -1.70
N ALA A 325 6.72 21.15 -1.02
CA ALA A 325 6.71 22.56 -0.58
C ALA A 325 7.84 22.91 0.40
N VAL A 326 8.33 21.93 1.17
CA VAL A 326 9.43 22.12 2.13
C VAL A 326 10.77 21.56 1.63
N ASN A 327 10.80 20.85 0.50
CA ASN A 327 11.98 20.21 -0.09
C ASN A 327 12.25 20.69 -1.53
N PRO A 328 13.05 21.75 -1.72
CA PRO A 328 13.34 22.28 -3.06
C PRO A 328 14.07 21.31 -4.00
N ASP A 329 14.75 20.29 -3.45
CA ASP A 329 15.44 19.24 -4.20
C ASP A 329 14.53 18.09 -4.63
N ASP A 330 13.27 18.09 -4.21
CA ASP A 330 12.26 17.09 -4.53
C ASP A 330 10.95 17.73 -5.05
N PRO A 331 10.93 18.21 -6.30
CA PRO A 331 9.74 18.85 -6.88
C PRO A 331 8.56 17.88 -7.09
N LYS A 332 8.79 16.57 -7.03
CA LYS A 332 7.71 15.56 -7.12
C LYS A 332 7.10 15.26 -5.77
N GLY A 333 7.88 15.42 -4.70
CA GLY A 333 7.47 15.19 -3.33
C GLY A 333 7.55 13.72 -2.90
N THR A 334 8.18 12.84 -3.67
CA THR A 334 8.24 11.39 -3.42
C THR A 334 9.45 10.98 -2.57
N LYS A 335 10.56 11.72 -2.64
CA LYS A 335 11.86 11.36 -2.05
C LYS A 335 11.85 11.24 -0.53
N TYR A 336 10.92 11.94 0.09
CA TYR A 336 10.83 12.12 1.54
C TYR A 336 9.50 11.63 2.12
N VAL A 337 8.61 11.10 1.30
CA VAL A 337 7.37 10.51 1.81
C VAL A 337 6.91 9.31 0.98
N ASP A 338 6.76 8.20 1.68
CA ASP A 338 6.14 6.99 1.15
C ASP A 338 4.69 6.92 1.64
N VAL A 339 3.76 6.79 0.71
CA VAL A 339 2.32 6.79 1.00
C VAL A 339 1.78 5.38 0.86
N VAL A 340 1.44 4.77 1.99
CA VAL A 340 0.83 3.44 2.04
C VAL A 340 -0.68 3.59 2.01
N THR A 341 -1.37 2.81 1.17
CA THR A 341 -2.82 2.86 1.00
C THR A 341 -3.42 1.47 0.79
N ASN A 342 -4.75 1.41 0.89
CA ASN A 342 -5.52 0.19 0.73
C ASN A 342 -6.24 0.19 -0.62
N ALA A 343 -5.91 -0.77 -1.47
CA ALA A 343 -6.65 -1.10 -2.68
C ALA A 343 -7.80 -2.09 -2.41
N MET A 344 -7.95 -2.61 -1.20
CA MET A 344 -9.18 -3.30 -0.77
C MET A 344 -9.53 -2.89 0.65
N PRO A 345 -10.82 -2.94 1.05
CA PRO A 345 -11.25 -2.35 2.31
C PRO A 345 -10.50 -2.88 3.52
N ALA A 346 -9.98 -1.97 4.35
CA ALA A 346 -9.53 -2.28 5.70
C ALA A 346 -10.72 -2.21 6.66
N PHE A 347 -10.96 -3.30 7.39
CA PHE A 347 -11.99 -3.30 8.42
C PHE A 347 -11.43 -2.79 9.76
N PHE A 348 -12.22 -2.06 10.53
CA PHE A 348 -11.81 -1.54 11.84
C PHE A 348 -11.20 -2.60 12.78
N ARG A 349 -11.71 -3.83 12.73
CA ARG A 349 -11.19 -4.96 13.53
C ARG A 349 -9.77 -5.39 13.16
N GLU A 350 -9.33 -5.13 11.94
CA GLU A 350 -8.02 -5.49 11.41
C GLU A 350 -7.02 -4.33 11.51
N MET A 351 -7.51 -3.09 11.66
CA MET A 351 -6.68 -1.88 11.66
C MET A 351 -5.55 -1.90 12.71
N SER A 352 -5.80 -2.46 13.91
CA SER A 352 -4.76 -2.58 14.94
C SER A 352 -3.63 -3.51 14.52
N ASP A 353 -3.96 -4.65 13.93
CA ASP A 353 -2.99 -5.67 13.54
C ASP A 353 -2.18 -5.22 12.33
N THR A 354 -2.86 -4.59 11.36
CA THR A 354 -2.22 -3.97 10.19
C THR A 354 -1.29 -2.81 10.59
N THR A 355 -1.70 -1.96 11.53
CA THR A 355 -0.83 -0.91 12.09
C THR A 355 0.39 -1.51 12.77
N LEU A 356 0.21 -2.58 13.54
CA LEU A 356 1.29 -3.26 14.24
C LEU A 356 2.26 -3.93 13.29
N ALA A 357 1.80 -4.48 12.15
CA ALA A 357 2.66 -5.05 11.12
C ALA A 357 3.63 -4.00 10.55
N MET A 358 3.17 -2.77 10.29
CA MET A 358 4.04 -1.67 9.86
C MET A 358 5.09 -1.31 10.93
N VAL A 359 4.67 -1.16 12.18
CA VAL A 359 5.59 -0.86 13.29
C VAL A 359 6.64 -1.97 13.45
N ARG A 360 6.23 -3.24 13.43
CA ARG A 360 7.14 -4.39 13.49
C ARG A 360 8.11 -4.44 12.32
N GLY A 361 7.66 -4.06 11.13
CA GLY A 361 8.53 -3.91 9.96
C GLY A 361 9.69 -2.98 10.27
N LEU A 362 9.39 -1.76 10.75
CA LEU A 362 10.42 -0.77 11.05
C LEU A 362 11.29 -1.11 12.27
N LEU A 363 10.75 -1.87 13.24
CA LEU A 363 11.51 -2.42 14.37
C LEU A 363 12.48 -3.53 13.96
N ALA A 364 12.32 -4.13 12.77
CA ALA A 364 13.24 -5.14 12.25
C ALA A 364 14.50 -4.53 11.62
N TYR A 365 15.04 -3.42 12.16
CA TYR A 365 16.16 -2.69 11.56
C TYR A 365 17.48 -3.46 11.50
N ASP A 366 17.69 -4.44 12.38
CA ASP A 366 18.84 -5.36 12.32
C ASP A 366 18.71 -6.40 11.20
N SER A 367 17.49 -6.57 10.68
CA SER A 367 17.14 -7.49 9.61
C SER A 367 16.08 -6.85 8.71
N PRO A 368 16.42 -5.73 8.02
CA PRO A 368 15.42 -4.90 7.37
C PRO A 368 14.59 -5.69 6.37
N ARG A 369 13.33 -5.27 6.25
CA ARG A 369 12.33 -5.90 5.40
C ARG A 369 11.90 -5.00 4.26
N THR A 370 11.69 -5.56 3.08
CA THR A 370 11.04 -4.84 1.96
C THR A 370 9.59 -4.52 2.31
N TYR A 371 8.98 -3.58 1.59
CA TYR A 371 7.56 -3.31 1.71
C TYR A 371 6.71 -4.57 1.49
N GLU A 372 7.02 -5.43 0.52
CA GLU A 372 6.24 -6.66 0.33
C GLU A 372 6.40 -7.64 1.48
N GLN A 373 7.58 -7.70 2.11
CA GLN A 373 7.79 -8.53 3.30
C GLN A 373 7.00 -8.00 4.50
N ILE A 374 6.93 -6.67 4.68
CA ILE A 374 6.08 -6.05 5.70
C ILE A 374 4.59 -6.32 5.41
N PHE A 375 4.16 -6.16 4.16
CA PHE A 375 2.76 -6.34 3.77
C PHE A 375 2.29 -7.81 3.80
N LYS A 376 3.21 -8.79 3.79
CA LYS A 376 2.84 -10.22 4.00
C LYS A 376 2.30 -10.51 5.40
N ASP A 377 2.64 -9.67 6.38
CA ASP A 377 2.12 -9.79 7.75
C ASP A 377 0.75 -9.10 7.92
N ILE A 378 0.23 -8.47 6.86
CA ILE A 378 -1.12 -7.88 6.80
C ILE A 378 -2.12 -8.93 6.25
N ASP A 379 -3.35 -8.91 6.75
CA ASP A 379 -4.40 -9.83 6.27
C ASP A 379 -4.58 -9.72 4.75
N SER A 380 -4.52 -10.86 4.05
CA SER A 380 -4.60 -10.91 2.58
C SER A 380 -5.94 -10.45 1.97
N SER A 381 -6.95 -10.19 2.78
CA SER A 381 -8.19 -9.51 2.38
C SER A 381 -8.01 -7.99 2.26
N GLN A 382 -7.06 -7.42 3.00
CA GLN A 382 -6.63 -6.04 2.90
C GLN A 382 -5.45 -5.94 1.91
N ILE A 383 -5.75 -5.52 0.68
CA ILE A 383 -4.71 -5.33 -0.35
C ILE A 383 -4.03 -3.99 -0.10
N VAL A 384 -2.80 -4.04 0.41
CA VAL A 384 -1.98 -2.86 0.70
C VAL A 384 -0.95 -2.64 -0.40
N LEU A 385 -0.66 -1.38 -0.66
CA LEU A 385 0.41 -0.95 -1.54
C LEU A 385 1.05 0.34 -1.02
N VAL A 386 2.26 0.61 -1.48
CA VAL A 386 2.97 1.87 -1.25
C VAL A 386 3.23 2.58 -2.58
N SER A 387 3.06 3.91 -2.57
CA SER A 387 3.45 4.82 -3.65
C SER A 387 4.52 5.80 -3.15
N GLY A 388 5.49 6.15 -4.00
CA GLY A 388 6.55 7.13 -3.69
C GLY A 388 7.93 6.52 -3.47
N GLU A 389 7.99 5.20 -3.25
CA GLU A 389 9.22 4.45 -2.93
C GLU A 389 10.19 4.28 -4.12
N GLU A 390 9.88 4.86 -5.27
CA GLU A 390 10.61 4.58 -6.50
C GLU A 390 12.03 5.11 -6.44
N ASP A 391 12.21 6.15 -5.64
CA ASP A 391 13.46 6.84 -5.38
C ASP A 391 14.10 6.44 -4.05
N ASN A 392 13.51 5.50 -3.29
CA ASN A 392 14.18 4.88 -2.15
C ASN A 392 15.46 4.16 -2.61
N THR A 393 16.53 4.40 -1.86
CA THR A 393 17.88 3.94 -2.19
C THR A 393 18.45 2.93 -1.19
N PHE A 394 17.87 2.86 0.00
CA PHE A 394 18.27 1.95 1.05
C PHE A 394 18.21 0.50 0.58
N THR A 395 19.32 -0.19 0.78
CA THR A 395 19.44 -1.62 0.57
C THR A 395 20.24 -2.18 1.76
N PRO A 396 19.79 -3.25 2.44
CA PRO A 396 20.52 -3.80 3.58
C PRO A 396 21.95 -4.18 3.19
N GLY A 397 22.93 -3.90 4.05
CA GLY A 397 24.32 -4.23 3.77
C GLY A 397 24.93 -3.50 2.55
N ALA A 398 24.19 -2.57 1.92
CA ALA A 398 24.79 -1.67 0.98
C ALA A 398 25.84 -0.83 1.72
N PRO A 399 27.03 -0.69 1.15
CA PRO A 399 28.09 0.03 1.80
C PRO A 399 27.82 1.54 1.78
N ASP A 400 28.07 2.21 2.90
CA ASP A 400 27.89 3.66 3.09
C ASP A 400 28.83 4.51 2.20
N GLU A 401 29.83 3.89 1.58
CA GLU A 401 30.87 4.51 0.75
C GLU A 401 30.89 3.87 -0.66
N PRO A 402 31.48 4.53 -1.68
CA PRO A 402 31.62 3.94 -3.01
C PRO A 402 32.41 2.63 -2.95
N VAL A 403 31.73 1.50 -3.16
CA VAL A 403 32.36 0.17 -3.22
C VAL A 403 32.59 -0.27 -4.65
N ASP A 404 33.68 -1.01 -4.82
CA ASP A 404 34.10 -1.56 -6.09
C ASP A 404 33.12 -2.66 -6.54
N VAL A 405 32.09 -2.25 -7.29
CA VAL A 405 31.06 -3.13 -7.85
C VAL A 405 31.71 -4.11 -8.84
N GLN A 406 31.69 -5.40 -8.50
CA GLN A 406 32.30 -6.44 -9.31
C GLN A 406 31.31 -7.01 -10.33
N PRO A 407 31.72 -7.25 -11.59
CA PRO A 407 30.92 -8.02 -12.53
C PRO A 407 30.51 -9.38 -11.94
N TRP A 408 29.32 -9.86 -12.29
CA TRP A 408 28.84 -11.16 -11.82
C TRP A 408 29.78 -12.29 -12.22
N ALA A 409 30.39 -12.95 -11.24
CA ALA A 409 31.34 -14.05 -11.44
C ALA A 409 30.67 -15.42 -11.58
N GLY A 410 29.36 -15.52 -11.35
CA GLY A 410 28.68 -16.80 -11.16
C GLY A 410 28.79 -17.32 -9.73
N VAL A 411 27.82 -18.13 -9.32
CA VAL A 411 27.91 -18.95 -8.11
C VAL A 411 27.85 -20.41 -8.53
N SER A 412 28.77 -21.23 -8.03
CA SER A 412 28.77 -22.67 -8.25
C SER A 412 29.13 -23.35 -6.94
N LEU A 413 28.14 -23.99 -6.30
CA LEU A 413 28.30 -24.68 -5.04
C LEU A 413 27.87 -26.14 -5.19
N GLU A 414 28.53 -27.04 -4.48
CA GLU A 414 28.06 -28.40 -4.31
C GLU A 414 28.35 -28.86 -2.88
N GLY A 415 27.57 -29.81 -2.40
CA GLY A 415 27.72 -30.30 -1.03
C GLY A 415 26.83 -31.47 -0.69
N GLU A 416 27.13 -32.05 0.48
CA GLU A 416 26.32 -33.03 1.17
C GLU A 416 26.02 -32.51 2.57
N LEU A 417 24.74 -32.45 2.93
CA LEU A 417 24.25 -31.91 4.18
C LEU A 417 23.43 -32.96 4.92
N ALA A 418 23.81 -33.23 6.17
CA ALA A 418 22.96 -33.93 7.11
C ALA A 418 21.80 -33.03 7.55
N ARG A 419 20.79 -33.61 8.22
CA ARG A 419 19.66 -32.85 8.77
C ARG A 419 20.14 -31.72 9.69
N GLY A 420 19.72 -30.49 9.41
CA GLY A 420 20.07 -29.26 10.14
C GLY A 420 21.44 -28.69 9.82
N ALA A 421 22.23 -29.34 8.95
CA ALA A 421 23.50 -28.78 8.48
C ALA A 421 23.25 -27.72 7.39
N GLN A 422 24.06 -26.67 7.42
CA GLN A 422 23.94 -25.51 6.52
C GLN A 422 25.25 -25.27 5.78
N GLN A 423 25.16 -24.95 4.50
CA GLN A 423 26.26 -24.37 3.72
C GLN A 423 25.86 -22.96 3.29
N ARG A 424 26.75 -22.00 3.51
CA ARG A 424 26.51 -20.58 3.26
C ARG A 424 27.52 -20.04 2.25
N HIS A 425 27.07 -19.11 1.43
CA HIS A 425 27.91 -18.41 0.47
C HIS A 425 27.49 -16.95 0.39
N GLU A 426 28.46 -16.08 0.19
CA GLU A 426 28.32 -14.64 0.04
C GLU A 426 29.07 -14.22 -1.22
N THR A 427 28.44 -13.38 -2.03
CA THR A 427 29.07 -12.84 -3.24
C THR A 427 29.87 -11.56 -2.92
N ALA A 428 30.62 -11.05 -3.90
CA ALA A 428 31.00 -9.63 -3.85
C ALA A 428 29.76 -8.74 -4.02
N VAL A 429 29.92 -7.42 -3.86
CA VAL A 429 28.92 -6.45 -4.31
C VAL A 429 28.81 -6.54 -5.83
N VAL A 430 27.63 -6.90 -6.32
CA VAL A 430 27.33 -7.09 -7.74
C VAL A 430 26.36 -6.02 -8.23
N PRO A 431 26.30 -5.71 -9.54
CA PRO A 431 25.42 -4.67 -10.08
C PRO A 431 23.94 -4.88 -9.77
N ALA A 432 23.15 -3.82 -9.92
CA ALA A 432 21.69 -3.95 -10.03
C ALA A 432 21.32 -4.87 -11.21
N GLY A 433 20.27 -5.68 -11.05
CA GLY A 433 19.85 -6.64 -12.05
C GLY A 433 19.11 -7.85 -11.46
N THR A 434 18.74 -8.80 -12.31
CA THR A 434 18.03 -10.01 -11.90
C THR A 434 19.00 -11.18 -11.83
N TYR A 435 18.95 -11.94 -10.74
CA TYR A 435 19.82 -13.08 -10.48
C TYR A 435 18.98 -14.32 -10.19
N THR A 436 19.28 -15.42 -10.87
CA THR A 436 18.61 -16.71 -10.69
C THR A 436 19.59 -17.75 -10.14
N PHE A 437 19.19 -18.40 -9.05
CA PHE A 437 19.87 -19.50 -8.38
C PHE A 437 19.08 -20.78 -8.62
N GLU A 438 19.68 -21.75 -9.30
CA GLU A 438 19.08 -23.05 -9.60
C GLU A 438 19.84 -24.13 -8.84
N MET A 439 19.12 -24.94 -8.08
CA MET A 439 19.65 -26.06 -7.31
C MET A 439 19.07 -27.37 -7.82
N THR A 440 19.92 -28.38 -7.90
CA THR A 440 19.55 -29.78 -8.18
C THR A 440 20.20 -30.68 -7.14
N GLY A 441 19.71 -31.92 -6.96
CA GLY A 441 20.32 -32.83 -6.00
C GLY A 441 19.44 -34.01 -5.60
N THR A 442 19.76 -34.62 -4.46
CA THR A 442 19.00 -35.73 -3.86
C THR A 442 18.73 -35.47 -2.38
N GLY A 443 17.77 -36.19 -1.79
CA GLY A 443 17.32 -35.91 -0.42
C GLY A 443 16.41 -34.68 -0.40
N ASP A 444 16.58 -33.83 0.62
CA ASP A 444 15.75 -32.65 0.86
C ASP A 444 16.66 -31.50 1.30
N ALA A 445 17.30 -30.84 0.33
CA ALA A 445 18.06 -29.62 0.55
C ALA A 445 17.20 -28.43 0.16
N ASP A 446 17.09 -27.45 1.05
CA ASP A 446 16.31 -26.23 0.84
C ASP A 446 17.23 -25.04 0.54
N LEU A 447 16.88 -24.28 -0.49
CA LEU A 447 17.56 -23.07 -0.95
C LEU A 447 16.93 -21.82 -0.33
N TYR A 448 17.78 -20.98 0.24
CA TYR A 448 17.46 -19.66 0.76
C TYR A 448 18.38 -18.64 0.11
N VAL A 449 17.80 -17.58 -0.45
CA VAL A 449 18.55 -16.44 -0.99
C VAL A 449 18.05 -15.16 -0.33
N ARG A 450 18.99 -14.29 0.04
CA ARG A 450 18.70 -12.97 0.59
C ARG A 450 19.70 -11.92 0.11
N VAL A 451 19.21 -10.72 -0.17
CA VAL A 451 19.96 -9.55 -0.59
C VAL A 451 20.55 -8.87 0.64
N GLY A 452 21.84 -8.57 0.61
CA GLY A 452 22.50 -7.67 1.56
C GLY A 452 22.82 -8.26 2.93
N LEU A 453 21.98 -9.18 3.41
CA LEU A 453 22.16 -9.88 4.69
C LEU A 453 22.07 -11.40 4.50
N ALA A 454 22.71 -12.13 5.42
CA ALA A 454 22.64 -13.57 5.42
C ALA A 454 21.19 -14.06 5.67
N PRO A 455 20.68 -15.05 4.91
CA PRO A 455 19.36 -15.62 5.17
C PRO A 455 19.36 -16.46 6.45
N THR A 456 18.18 -16.58 7.05
CA THR A 456 17.87 -17.53 8.14
C THR A 456 16.73 -18.45 7.70
N ALA A 457 16.38 -19.44 8.53
CA ALA A 457 15.23 -20.31 8.25
C ALA A 457 13.89 -19.53 8.21
N THR A 458 13.85 -18.32 8.77
CA THR A 458 12.66 -17.47 8.85
C THR A 458 12.78 -16.16 8.08
N GLU A 459 13.97 -15.78 7.64
CA GLU A 459 14.24 -14.50 6.96
C GLU A 459 15.00 -14.74 5.65
N TYR A 460 14.33 -14.51 4.53
CA TYR A 460 14.85 -14.71 3.18
C TYR A 460 14.00 -13.93 2.18
N ASP A 461 14.58 -13.59 1.04
CA ASP A 461 13.86 -12.93 -0.06
C ASP A 461 13.25 -13.98 -1.00
N CYS A 462 13.94 -15.11 -1.15
CA CYS A 462 13.44 -16.23 -1.92
C CYS A 462 13.69 -17.58 -1.24
N ARG A 463 12.62 -18.37 -1.17
CA ARG A 463 12.59 -19.80 -0.81
C ARG A 463 11.45 -20.49 -1.60
N PRO A 464 11.69 -21.55 -2.39
CA PRO A 464 10.66 -22.11 -3.28
C PRO A 464 9.60 -23.01 -2.62
N TYR A 465 9.80 -23.41 -1.35
CA TYR A 465 8.89 -24.30 -0.61
C TYR A 465 8.61 -25.64 -1.30
N LYS A 466 9.58 -26.20 -2.03
CA LYS A 466 9.41 -27.49 -2.69
C LYS A 466 9.94 -28.61 -1.79
N GLY A 467 9.32 -29.78 -1.88
CA GLY A 467 9.91 -30.98 -1.29
C GLY A 467 11.02 -31.50 -2.20
N GLY A 468 12.22 -31.69 -1.66
CA GLY A 468 13.38 -32.21 -2.37
C GLY A 468 14.31 -31.14 -2.92
N SER A 469 15.51 -31.54 -3.33
CA SER A 469 16.64 -30.64 -3.66
C SER A 469 16.60 -29.99 -5.06
N VAL A 470 15.44 -29.96 -5.74
CA VAL A 470 15.30 -29.31 -7.07
C VAL A 470 14.51 -28.02 -6.93
N GLU A 471 15.25 -26.93 -6.77
CA GLU A 471 14.73 -25.63 -6.36
C GLU A 471 15.28 -24.52 -7.24
N ALA A 472 14.52 -23.44 -7.43
CA ALA A 472 14.97 -22.29 -8.19
C ALA A 472 14.47 -21.00 -7.53
N CYS A 473 15.38 -20.05 -7.34
CA CYS A 473 15.13 -18.76 -6.75
C CYS A 473 15.58 -17.63 -7.65
N THR A 474 14.74 -16.62 -7.83
CA THR A 474 15.10 -15.41 -8.57
C THR A 474 14.94 -14.21 -7.66
N VAL A 475 15.96 -13.37 -7.61
CA VAL A 475 15.99 -12.12 -6.84
C VAL A 475 16.34 -10.95 -7.76
N GLU A 476 15.70 -9.80 -7.53
CA GLU A 476 15.99 -8.55 -8.23
C GLU A 476 16.76 -7.63 -7.29
N LEU A 477 17.88 -7.11 -7.77
CA LEU A 477 18.68 -6.10 -7.09
C LEU A 477 18.32 -4.71 -7.65
N PRO A 478 17.67 -3.83 -6.87
CA PRO A 478 17.36 -2.47 -7.32
C PRO A 478 18.60 -1.58 -7.39
N ALA A 479 19.63 -1.90 -6.60
CA ALA A 479 20.91 -1.22 -6.53
C ALA A 479 22.03 -2.26 -6.35
N PRO A 480 23.31 -1.89 -6.58
CA PRO A 480 24.42 -2.80 -6.33
C PRO A 480 24.43 -3.29 -4.88
N SER A 481 24.49 -4.60 -4.68
CA SER A 481 24.41 -5.23 -3.36
C SER A 481 25.11 -6.59 -3.35
N THR A 482 25.39 -7.09 -2.15
CA THR A 482 25.81 -8.48 -1.92
C THR A 482 24.60 -9.43 -2.00
N LEU A 483 24.80 -10.63 -2.51
CA LEU A 483 23.83 -11.73 -2.47
C LEU A 483 24.33 -12.81 -1.51
N HIS A 484 23.46 -13.25 -0.60
CA HIS A 484 23.74 -14.34 0.32
C HIS A 484 22.89 -15.55 -0.04
N VAL A 485 23.53 -16.71 -0.10
CA VAL A 485 22.92 -18.00 -0.36
C VAL A 485 23.15 -18.91 0.83
N MET A 486 22.09 -19.58 1.29
CA MET A 486 22.18 -20.66 2.25
C MET A 486 21.47 -21.89 1.68
N VAL A 487 22.09 -23.04 1.82
CA VAL A 487 21.46 -24.35 1.58
C VAL A 487 21.41 -25.09 2.90
N GLU A 488 20.25 -25.62 3.26
CA GLU A 488 20.02 -26.36 4.51
C GLU A 488 19.48 -27.77 4.23
N GLY A 489 20.05 -28.79 4.88
CA GLY A 489 19.59 -30.18 4.75
C GLY A 489 18.44 -30.52 5.70
N TYR A 490 17.35 -31.11 5.20
CA TYR A 490 16.18 -31.57 5.97
C TYR A 490 16.05 -33.10 6.00
N ALA A 491 16.59 -33.80 5.00
CA ALA A 491 16.70 -35.26 5.02
C ALA A 491 17.90 -35.75 5.86
N ALA A 492 17.96 -37.06 6.13
CA ALA A 492 19.10 -37.66 6.84
C ALA A 492 20.43 -37.39 6.10
N GLN A 493 20.37 -37.35 4.77
CA GLN A 493 21.45 -36.96 3.88
C GLN A 493 20.83 -36.30 2.65
N SER A 494 21.27 -35.09 2.33
CA SER A 494 20.85 -34.35 1.14
C SER A 494 22.09 -33.94 0.36
N THR A 495 22.10 -34.19 -0.94
CA THR A 495 23.15 -33.67 -1.83
C THR A 495 22.59 -32.53 -2.65
N PHE A 496 23.45 -31.57 -2.99
CA PHE A 496 23.04 -30.47 -3.86
C PHE A 496 24.18 -30.02 -4.78
N THR A 497 23.78 -29.49 -5.94
CA THR A 497 24.59 -28.71 -6.85
C THR A 497 23.79 -27.46 -7.19
N LEU A 498 24.36 -26.28 -6.93
CA LEU A 498 23.71 -24.99 -7.09
C LEU A 498 24.50 -24.11 -8.07
N VAL A 499 23.78 -23.46 -8.98
CA VAL A 499 24.32 -22.53 -9.96
C VAL A 499 23.58 -21.19 -9.88
N GLY A 500 24.30 -20.09 -9.72
CA GLY A 500 23.78 -18.72 -9.79
C GLY A 500 24.16 -18.02 -11.09
N LYS A 501 23.19 -17.38 -11.75
CA LYS A 501 23.32 -16.68 -13.03
C LYS A 501 22.71 -15.28 -12.94
N ALA A 502 23.33 -14.30 -13.59
CA ALA A 502 22.66 -13.04 -13.92
C ALA A 502 21.79 -13.24 -15.17
N GLN A 503 20.64 -12.57 -15.24
CA GLN A 503 19.73 -12.61 -16.39
C GLN A 503 20.05 -11.55 -17.45
#